data_AF-A0A1V2H3S9-F1
#
_entry.id   AF-A0A1V2H3S9-F1
#
_cell.length_a   1.000
_cell.length_b   1.000
_cell.length_c   1.000
_cell.angle_alpha   90.00
_cell.angle_beta   90.00
_cell.angle_gamma   90.00
#
_symmetry.space_group_name_H-M   'P 1'
#
loop_
_entity.id
_entity.type
_entity.pdbx_description
1 polymer ?
#
loop_
_entity_poly.entity_id
_entity_poly.type
_entity_poly.pdbx_seq_one_letter_code
_entity_poly.pdbx_strand_id
1 'polypeptide(L)'
;MPMRGSLAILDDMVAAPGQGSADFSARAAEAAAFAALADELRLLRDGHHPDPEAALERAGALWRAVLLACGAEGSLPESLRQGVARLALAMLVELDQPEPDLRLMLGIAETLQAGLTDLH
;
A
#
# COMPACT_ATOMS: atom_id res chain seq x y z
N MET A 1 -1.12 -65.00 8.12
CA MET A 1 -1.36 -64.12 6.95
C MET A 1 -1.84 -62.76 7.45
N PRO A 2 -1.07 -61.68 7.29
CA PRO A 2 -1.57 -60.31 7.47
C PRO A 2 -2.08 -59.76 6.13
N MET A 3 -3.35 -59.37 6.07
CA MET A 3 -3.90 -58.58 4.95
C MET A 3 -3.59 -57.11 5.21
N ARG A 4 -2.67 -56.56 4.42
CA ARG A 4 -2.42 -55.12 4.25
C ARG A 4 -3.34 -54.60 3.15
N GLY A 5 -4.17 -53.63 3.47
CA GLY A 5 -4.86 -52.72 2.56
C GLY A 5 -5.32 -51.53 3.40
N SER A 6 -5.29 -50.26 2.99
CA SER A 6 -4.92 -49.62 1.74
C SER A 6 -4.48 -48.17 2.06
N LEU A 7 -3.65 -47.62 1.18
CA LEU A 7 -3.48 -46.20 0.80
C LEU A 7 -4.27 -45.13 1.57
N ALA A 8 -3.51 -44.20 2.17
CA ALA A 8 -3.81 -42.76 2.14
C ALA A 8 -2.50 -41.99 2.36
N ILE A 9 -1.74 -41.83 1.28
CA ILE A 9 -0.70 -40.82 1.12
C ILE A 9 -1.30 -39.76 0.19
N LEU A 10 -1.06 -38.49 0.56
CA LEU A 10 -1.16 -37.24 -0.20
C LEU A 10 -2.49 -36.48 -0.25
N ASP A 11 -2.30 -35.19 0.04
CA ASP A 11 -3.01 -34.01 -0.44
C ASP A 11 -4.51 -33.91 -0.18
N ASP A 12 -4.84 -33.13 0.85
CA ASP A 12 -5.55 -31.89 0.57
C ASP A 12 -5.28 -30.88 1.69
N MET A 13 -4.17 -30.14 1.57
CA MET A 13 -4.11 -28.82 2.20
C MET A 13 -5.18 -27.98 1.50
N VAL A 14 -6.35 -27.88 2.14
CA VAL A 14 -7.38 -26.92 1.79
C VAL A 14 -6.77 -25.53 1.86
N ALA A 15 -6.23 -25.06 0.73
CA ALA A 15 -6.10 -23.66 0.45
C ALA A 15 -7.54 -23.11 0.39
N ALA A 16 -7.88 -22.22 1.31
CA ALA A 16 -9.15 -21.50 1.26
C ALA A 16 -9.25 -20.76 -0.09
N PRO A 17 -10.17 -21.12 -1.01
CA PRO A 17 -10.21 -20.56 -2.36
C PRO A 17 -10.87 -19.17 -2.42
N GLY A 18 -10.68 -18.33 -1.39
CA GLY A 18 -11.32 -17.01 -1.28
C GLY A 18 -10.41 -15.88 -0.81
N GLN A 19 -9.21 -16.16 -0.29
CA GLN A 19 -8.32 -15.13 0.24
C GLN A 19 -7.44 -14.49 -0.85
N GLY A 20 -6.90 -15.28 -1.78
CA GLY A 20 -5.98 -14.76 -2.81
C GLY A 20 -6.60 -13.73 -3.77
N SER A 21 -7.89 -13.88 -4.12
CA SER A 21 -8.58 -12.93 -5.01
C SER A 21 -8.99 -11.62 -4.30
N ALA A 22 -9.39 -11.72 -3.03
CA ALA A 22 -9.72 -10.55 -2.20
C ALA A 22 -8.46 -9.74 -1.85
N ASP A 23 -7.36 -10.40 -1.51
CA ASP A 23 -6.07 -9.75 -1.24
C ASP A 23 -5.49 -9.11 -2.50
N PHE A 24 -5.63 -9.77 -3.67
CA PHE A 24 -5.22 -9.20 -4.96
C PHE A 24 -6.01 -7.94 -5.32
N SER A 25 -7.33 -7.98 -5.15
CA SER A 25 -8.21 -6.81 -5.36
C SER A 25 -7.83 -5.64 -4.42
N ALA A 26 -7.49 -5.95 -3.16
CA ALA A 26 -7.04 -4.95 -2.21
C ALA A 26 -5.68 -4.34 -2.60
N ARG A 27 -4.70 -5.14 -3.05
CA ARG A 27 -3.40 -4.63 -3.51
C ARG A 27 -3.50 -3.79 -4.78
N ALA A 28 -4.35 -4.18 -5.72
CA ALA A 28 -4.62 -3.37 -6.90
C ALA A 28 -5.28 -2.03 -6.54
N ALA A 29 -6.19 -2.01 -5.56
CA ALA A 29 -6.81 -0.78 -5.06
C ALA A 29 -5.79 0.13 -4.34
N GLU A 30 -4.88 -0.43 -3.55
CA GLU A 30 -3.78 0.33 -2.93
C GLU A 30 -2.85 0.95 -3.99
N ALA A 31 -2.45 0.17 -4.99
CA ALA A 31 -1.61 0.66 -6.09
C ALA A 31 -2.30 1.80 -6.86
N ALA A 32 -3.61 1.66 -7.13
CA ALA A 32 -4.40 2.69 -7.78
C ALA A 32 -4.51 3.98 -6.93
N ALA A 33 -4.61 3.86 -5.61
CA ALA A 33 -4.61 5.03 -4.71
C ALA A 33 -3.28 5.80 -4.78
N PHE A 34 -2.14 5.09 -4.81
CA PHE A 34 -0.83 5.73 -4.97
C PHE A 34 -0.61 6.30 -6.38
N ALA A 35 -1.16 5.66 -7.43
CA ALA A 35 -1.15 6.21 -8.78
C ALA A 35 -1.94 7.53 -8.85
N ALA A 36 -3.15 7.57 -8.29
CA ALA A 36 -3.96 8.78 -8.24
C ALA A 36 -3.27 9.90 -7.44
N LEU A 37 -2.64 9.56 -6.31
CA LEU A 37 -1.83 10.53 -5.56
C LEU A 37 -0.66 11.06 -6.41
N ALA A 38 0.06 10.20 -7.13
CA ALA A 38 1.17 10.62 -7.99
C ALA A 38 0.70 11.60 -9.08
N ASP A 39 -0.47 11.36 -9.69
CA ASP A 39 -1.03 12.27 -10.69
C ASP A 39 -1.40 13.64 -10.08
N GLU A 40 -2.03 13.66 -8.91
CA GLU A 40 -2.35 14.89 -8.18
C GLU A 40 -1.08 15.68 -7.81
N LEU A 41 -0.05 15.01 -7.28
CA LEU A 41 1.23 15.64 -6.94
C LEU A 41 1.96 16.18 -8.18
N ARG A 42 1.85 15.49 -9.33
CA ARG A 42 2.43 15.96 -10.59
C ARG A 42 1.73 17.22 -11.08
N LEU A 43 0.40 17.25 -11.03
CA LEU A 43 -0.39 18.44 -11.37
C LEU A 43 -0.11 19.61 -10.42
N LEU A 44 0.03 19.36 -9.12
CA LEU A 44 0.41 20.37 -8.13
C LEU A 44 1.80 20.97 -8.45
N ARG A 45 2.79 20.10 -8.65
CA ARG A 45 4.17 20.50 -8.95
C ARG A 45 4.26 21.35 -10.22
N ASP A 46 3.49 20.98 -11.23
CA ASP A 46 3.49 21.66 -12.53
C ASP A 46 2.60 22.93 -12.51
N GLY A 47 1.93 23.24 -11.39
CA GLY A 47 1.09 24.43 -11.24
C GLY A 47 -0.27 24.34 -11.94
N HIS A 48 -0.73 23.14 -12.27
CA HIS A 48 -1.94 22.88 -13.05
C HIS A 48 -3.12 22.35 -12.22
N HIS A 49 -2.93 22.11 -10.92
CA HIS A 49 -3.99 21.56 -10.08
C HIS A 49 -5.09 22.61 -9.82
N PRO A 50 -6.37 22.33 -10.13
CA PRO A 50 -7.46 23.30 -10.01
C PRO A 50 -7.80 23.66 -8.56
N ASP A 51 -7.49 22.78 -7.62
CA ASP A 51 -7.69 22.98 -6.19
C ASP A 51 -6.49 22.42 -5.41
N PRO A 52 -5.41 23.20 -5.23
CA PRO A 52 -4.19 22.71 -4.61
C PRO A 52 -4.36 22.26 -3.15
N GLU A 53 -5.20 22.96 -2.40
CA GLU A 53 -5.45 22.69 -0.98
C GLU A 53 -6.15 21.34 -0.81
N ALA A 54 -7.22 21.09 -1.56
CA ALA A 54 -7.93 19.82 -1.48
C ALA A 54 -7.07 18.62 -1.91
N ALA A 55 -6.13 18.82 -2.85
CA ALA A 55 -5.17 17.78 -3.26
C ALA A 55 -4.21 17.40 -2.11
N LEU A 56 -3.66 18.41 -1.42
CA LEU A 56 -2.80 18.18 -0.26
C LEU A 56 -3.57 17.55 0.90
N GLU A 57 -4.83 17.93 1.13
CA GLU A 57 -5.70 17.28 2.12
C GLU A 57 -5.91 15.79 1.82
N ARG A 58 -6.18 15.44 0.55
CA ARG A 58 -6.30 14.04 0.10
C ARG A 58 -5.00 13.27 0.29
N ALA A 59 -3.87 13.87 -0.05
CA ALA A 59 -2.56 13.28 0.20
C ALA A 59 -2.36 12.99 1.69
N GLY A 60 -2.67 13.95 2.56
CA GLY A 60 -2.61 13.78 4.01
C GLY A 60 -3.56 12.69 4.53
N ALA A 61 -4.78 12.60 3.98
CA ALA A 61 -5.73 11.56 4.33
C ALA A 61 -5.21 10.16 3.96
N LEU A 62 -4.60 10.00 2.78
CA LEU A 62 -4.00 8.74 2.35
C LEU A 62 -2.85 8.33 3.28
N TRP A 63 -1.93 9.24 3.60
CA TRP A 63 -0.81 8.93 4.50
C TRP A 63 -1.26 8.64 5.94
N ARG A 64 -2.31 9.30 6.44
CA ARG A 64 -2.95 8.94 7.72
C ARG A 64 -3.55 7.53 7.67
N ALA A 65 -4.20 7.15 6.57
CA ALA A 65 -4.73 5.80 6.40
C ALA A 65 -3.61 4.75 6.39
N VAL A 66 -2.49 5.02 5.71
CA VAL A 66 -1.28 4.15 5.74
C VAL A 66 -0.76 3.99 7.17
N LEU A 67 -0.66 5.09 7.92
CA LEU A 67 -0.19 5.06 9.31
C LEU A 67 -1.12 4.22 10.21
N LEU A 68 -2.43 4.39 10.06
CA LEU A 68 -3.43 3.60 10.79
C LEU A 68 -3.34 2.11 10.43
N ALA A 69 -3.17 1.79 9.15
CA ALA A 69 -3.00 0.42 8.68
C ALA A 69 -1.75 -0.26 9.26
N CYS A 70 -0.67 0.50 9.49
CA CYS A 70 0.53 -0.02 10.15
C CYS A 70 0.34 -0.35 11.63
N GLY A 71 -0.64 0.27 12.29
CA GLY A 71 -1.00 0.00 13.69
C GLY A 71 -1.89 -1.23 13.88
N ALA A 72 -2.48 -1.75 12.79
CA ALA A 72 -3.25 -2.99 12.83
C ALA A 72 -2.31 -4.21 12.78
N GLU A 73 -2.66 -5.27 13.49
CA GLU A 73 -2.02 -6.57 13.29
C GLU A 73 -2.32 -7.06 11.87
N GLY A 74 -1.27 -7.35 11.10
CA GLY A 74 -1.39 -7.69 9.69
C GLY A 74 -0.25 -8.57 9.19
N SER A 75 -0.30 -8.91 7.90
CA SER A 75 0.61 -9.85 7.23
C SER A 75 2.05 -9.36 7.05
N LEU A 76 2.29 -8.05 7.18
CA LEU A 76 3.63 -7.47 7.09
C LEU A 76 4.45 -7.75 8.36
N PRO A 77 5.74 -8.11 8.24
CA PRO A 77 6.64 -8.22 9.38
C PRO A 77 6.70 -6.92 10.18
N GLU A 78 6.85 -7.02 11.50
CA GLU A 78 6.87 -5.87 12.42
C GLU A 78 7.90 -4.80 12.02
N SER A 79 9.11 -5.20 11.63
CA SER A 79 10.15 -4.26 11.19
C SER A 79 9.73 -3.46 9.95
N LEU A 80 9.02 -4.09 9.02
CA LEU A 80 8.53 -3.44 7.82
C LEU A 80 7.36 -2.51 8.14
N ARG A 81 6.42 -2.92 9.00
CA ARG A 81 5.35 -2.04 9.50
C ARG A 81 5.90 -0.80 10.15
N GLN A 82 6.91 -0.94 11.02
CA GLN A 82 7.57 0.21 11.66
C GLN A 82 8.26 1.13 10.64
N GLY A 83 8.90 0.57 9.61
CA GLY A 83 9.51 1.34 8.53
C GLY A 83 8.48 2.15 7.76
N VAL A 84 7.37 1.52 7.36
CA VAL A 84 6.26 2.18 6.64
C VAL A 84 5.57 3.23 7.52
N ALA A 85 5.37 2.96 8.81
CA ALA A 85 4.81 3.93 9.74
C ALA A 85 5.71 5.18 9.87
N ARG A 86 7.04 5.00 9.95
CA ARG A 86 7.99 6.12 9.95
C ARG A 86 7.94 6.92 8.65
N LEU A 87 7.84 6.23 7.50
CA LEU A 87 7.67 6.89 6.21
C LEU A 87 6.38 7.71 6.16
N ALA A 88 5.25 7.12 6.58
CA ALA A 88 3.97 7.82 6.60
C ALA A 88 4.00 9.06 7.51
N LEU A 89 4.62 8.96 8.68
CA LEU A 89 4.84 10.12 9.56
C LEU A 89 5.71 11.18 8.89
N ALA A 90 6.81 10.80 8.22
CA ALA A 90 7.66 11.74 7.50
C ALA A 90 6.89 12.47 6.38
N MET A 91 6.03 11.77 5.64
CA MET A 91 5.18 12.38 4.60
C MET A 91 4.14 13.33 5.18
N LEU A 92 3.58 13.03 6.36
CA LEU A 92 2.67 13.95 7.04
C LEU A 92 3.38 15.20 7.54
N VAL A 93 4.63 15.08 8.02
CA VAL A 93 5.46 16.24 8.41
C VAL A 93 5.86 17.08 7.20
N GLU A 94 6.16 16.44 6.07
CA GLU A 94 6.46 17.13 4.81
C GLU A 94 5.25 17.91 4.29
N LEU A 95 4.04 17.31 4.36
CA LEU A 95 2.79 17.95 3.98
C LEU A 95 2.41 19.16 4.86
N ASP A 96 2.89 19.21 6.10
CA ASP A 96 2.65 20.32 7.03
C ASP A 96 3.60 21.50 6.79
N GLN A 97 4.59 21.35 5.89
CA GLN A 97 5.48 22.45 5.53
C GLN A 97 4.75 23.52 4.69
N PRO A 98 5.15 24.80 4.79
CA PRO A 98 4.60 25.86 3.94
C PRO A 98 4.80 25.61 2.44
N GLU A 99 5.90 24.95 2.08
CA GLU A 99 6.24 24.54 0.71
C GLU A 99 6.71 23.08 0.73
N PRO A 100 5.78 22.10 0.64
CA PRO A 100 6.14 20.68 0.63
C PRO A 100 6.99 20.29 -0.59
N ASP A 101 7.95 19.39 -0.42
CA ASP A 101 8.73 18.82 -1.53
C ASP A 101 7.88 17.81 -2.33
N LEU A 102 7.12 18.36 -3.27
CA LEU A 102 6.25 17.59 -4.17
C LEU A 102 7.04 16.58 -5.02
N ARG A 103 8.34 16.82 -5.28
CA ARG A 103 9.17 15.91 -6.08
C ARG A 103 9.53 14.67 -5.28
N LEU A 104 9.92 14.86 -4.01
CA LEU A 104 10.16 13.77 -3.07
C LEU A 104 8.89 12.93 -2.91
N MET A 105 7.77 13.59 -2.62
CA MET A 105 6.49 12.91 -2.40
C MET A 105 6.04 12.11 -3.63
N LEU A 106 6.17 12.70 -4.82
CA LEU A 106 5.86 12.01 -6.07
C LEU A 106 6.73 10.76 -6.26
N GLY A 107 8.04 10.88 -6.07
CA GLY A 107 8.96 9.75 -6.22
C GLY A 107 8.66 8.61 -5.24
N ILE A 108 8.25 8.93 -4.01
CA ILE A 108 7.82 7.93 -3.02
C ILE A 108 6.51 7.27 -3.46
N ALA A 109 5.51 8.04 -3.91
CA ALA A 109 4.23 7.51 -4.38
C ALA A 109 4.42 6.57 -5.57
N GLU A 110 5.24 6.96 -6.57
CA GLU A 110 5.58 6.13 -7.73
C GLU A 110 6.33 4.85 -7.31
N THR A 111 7.26 4.94 -6.36
CA THR A 111 7.99 3.77 -5.84
C THR A 111 7.06 2.78 -5.14
N LEU A 112 6.12 3.28 -4.32
CA LEU A 112 5.14 2.44 -3.64
C LEU A 112 4.16 1.82 -4.64
N GLN A 113 3.68 2.59 -5.61
CA GLN A 113 2.83 2.10 -6.68
C GLN A 113 3.51 1.00 -7.50
N ALA A 114 4.77 1.21 -7.90
CA ALA A 114 5.56 0.19 -8.61
C ALA A 114 5.76 -1.06 -7.75
N GLY A 115 6.19 -0.91 -6.49
CA GLY A 115 6.37 -2.05 -5.59
C GLY A 115 5.08 -2.83 -5.32
N LEU A 116 3.94 -2.14 -5.22
CA LEU A 116 2.63 -2.78 -5.10
C LEU A 116 2.22 -3.48 -6.40
N THR A 117 2.64 -2.99 -7.56
CA THR A 117 2.30 -3.59 -8.87
C THR A 117 3.20 -4.79 -9.20
N ASP A 118 4.50 -4.71 -8.89
CA ASP A 118 5.53 -5.72 -9.20
C ASP A 118 5.51 -6.93 -8.24
N LEU A 119 4.83 -6.83 -7.09
CA LEU A 119 4.61 -7.97 -6.18
C LEU A 119 3.52 -8.95 -6.69
N HIS A 120 3.03 -8.76 -7.91
CA HIS A 120 2.07 -9.62 -8.62
C HIS A 120 2.74 -10.44 -9.73
#